data_AF-A0A9D6IRT4-F1
#
_entry.id   AF-A0A9D6IRT4-F1
#
_cell.length_a   1.000
_cell.length_b   1.000
_cell.length_c   1.000
_cell.angle_alpha   90.00
_cell.angle_beta   90.00
_cell.angle_gamma   90.00
#
_symmetry.space_group_name_H-M   'P 1'
#
loop_
_entity.id
_entity.type
_entity.pdbx_description
1 polymer ?
#
loop_
_entity_poly.entity_id
_entity_poly.type
_entity_poly.pdbx_seq_one_letter_code
_entity_poly.pdbx_strand_id
1 'polypeptide(L)'
;MVSDIVLEGMREGWRAIRSAGFDPVLIGGIAIQKHGRIRQTKDADFLALIEEADFERIFREAEAIGLRRHPTRPVLRLEHDIILRLIYEDPKFGIEVRIDVIRAGDRFSREVVARARATEVFGISLRLATCEDLILLKLLAGRPVDRADAIDLIGFNRDRLEWSYLRGRARDLKLDSDLADAERESQEEPT
;
A
#
# COMPACT_ATOMS: atom_id res chain seq x y z
N MET A 1 -6.93 18.53 -8.26
CA MET A 1 -6.11 18.79 -9.46
C MET A 1 -4.97 17.79 -9.63
N VAL A 2 -4.11 17.52 -8.64
CA VAL A 2 -3.14 16.38 -8.69
C VAL A 2 -3.64 15.17 -7.91
N SER A 3 -4.28 15.39 -6.75
CA SER A 3 -4.87 14.30 -5.95
C SER A 3 -5.88 13.48 -6.74
N ASP A 4 -6.74 14.13 -7.54
CA ASP A 4 -7.75 13.44 -8.36
C ASP A 4 -7.11 12.52 -9.42
N ILE A 5 -5.98 12.94 -10.00
CA ILE A 5 -5.22 12.16 -10.99
C ILE A 5 -4.64 10.90 -10.33
N VAL A 6 -4.11 11.02 -9.12
CA VAL A 6 -3.60 9.88 -8.34
C VAL A 6 -4.73 8.91 -7.99
N LEU A 7 -5.91 9.42 -7.64
CA LEU A 7 -7.09 8.59 -7.37
C LEU A 7 -7.60 7.88 -8.63
N GLU A 8 -7.52 8.52 -9.80
CA GLU A 8 -7.82 7.87 -11.07
C GLU A 8 -6.80 6.77 -11.38
N GLY A 9 -5.50 7.05 -11.25
CA GLY A 9 -4.45 6.04 -11.42
C GLY A 9 -4.62 4.85 -10.47
N MET A 10 -4.97 5.11 -9.19
CA MET A 10 -5.34 4.06 -8.24
C MET A 10 -6.54 3.24 -8.73
N ARG A 11 -7.60 3.89 -9.22
CA ARG A 11 -8.81 3.22 -9.72
C ARG A 11 -8.51 2.33 -10.92
N GLU A 12 -7.75 2.83 -11.89
CA GLU A 12 -7.38 2.06 -13.09
C GLU A 12 -6.43 0.91 -12.73
N GLY A 13 -5.46 1.14 -11.84
CA GLY A 13 -4.60 0.08 -11.31
C GLY A 13 -5.41 -1.03 -10.63
N TRP A 14 -6.35 -0.65 -9.77
CA TRP A 14 -7.26 -1.60 -9.13
C TRP A 14 -8.10 -2.38 -10.16
N ARG A 15 -8.68 -1.70 -11.15
CA ARG A 15 -9.45 -2.32 -12.24
C ARG A 15 -8.62 -3.33 -13.03
N ALA A 16 -7.40 -2.98 -13.43
CA ALA A 16 -6.51 -3.87 -14.18
C ALA A 16 -6.23 -5.18 -13.41
N ILE A 17 -5.91 -5.08 -12.12
CA ILE A 17 -5.60 -6.24 -11.28
C ILE A 17 -6.86 -7.09 -11.06
N ARG A 18 -8.04 -6.47 -10.89
CA ARG A 18 -9.33 -7.16 -10.80
C ARG A 18 -9.69 -7.90 -12.09
N SER A 19 -9.49 -7.29 -13.26
CA SER A 19 -9.72 -7.91 -14.57
C SER A 19 -8.79 -9.11 -14.80
N ALA A 20 -7.57 -9.06 -14.26
CA ALA A 20 -6.65 -10.20 -14.27
C ALA A 20 -7.06 -11.36 -13.35
N GLY A 21 -8.14 -11.22 -12.58
CA GLY A 21 -8.68 -12.27 -11.71
C GLY A 21 -8.14 -12.24 -10.28
N PHE A 22 -7.53 -11.14 -9.86
CA PHE A 22 -6.98 -10.98 -8.51
C PHE A 22 -7.78 -10.01 -7.67
N ASP A 23 -7.62 -10.10 -6.36
CA ASP A 23 -8.25 -9.21 -5.40
C ASP A 23 -7.19 -8.40 -4.65
N PRO A 24 -6.78 -7.23 -5.18
CA PRO A 24 -5.71 -6.44 -4.59
C PRO A 24 -6.18 -5.71 -3.34
N VAL A 25 -5.26 -5.61 -2.38
CA VAL A 25 -5.43 -4.85 -1.14
C VAL A 25 -4.71 -3.52 -1.28
N LEU A 26 -5.43 -2.42 -1.11
CA LEU A 26 -4.85 -1.08 -1.08
C LEU A 26 -3.99 -0.92 0.18
N ILE A 27 -2.75 -0.50 -0.03
CA ILE A 27 -1.77 -0.17 1.01
C ILE A 27 -1.17 1.23 0.74
N GLY A 28 -0.04 1.54 1.37
CA GLY A 28 0.75 2.71 1.02
C GLY A 28 0.08 4.05 1.34
N GLY A 29 0.47 5.09 0.61
CA GLY A 29 0.11 6.48 0.94
C GLY A 29 -1.36 6.83 0.80
N ILE A 30 -2.09 6.13 -0.08
CA ILE A 30 -3.53 6.35 -0.23
C ILE A 30 -4.29 5.65 0.91
N ALA A 31 -3.87 4.45 1.31
CA ALA A 31 -4.51 3.70 2.38
C ALA A 31 -4.47 4.45 3.73
N ILE A 32 -3.30 5.01 4.09
CA ILE A 32 -3.12 5.70 5.38
C ILE A 32 -3.99 6.96 5.54
N GLN A 33 -4.46 7.57 4.44
CA GLN A 33 -5.36 8.73 4.49
C GLN A 33 -6.72 8.38 5.11
N LYS A 34 -7.16 7.11 5.00
CA LYS A 34 -8.38 6.64 5.66
C LYS A 34 -8.23 6.48 7.17
N HIS A 35 -7.00 6.56 7.67
CA HIS A 35 -6.63 6.44 9.08
C HIS A 35 -6.14 7.79 9.67
N GLY A 36 -6.49 8.92 9.04
CA GLY A 36 -6.30 10.25 9.61
C GLY A 36 -5.06 11.03 9.13
N ARG A 37 -4.08 10.36 8.50
CA ARG A 37 -2.88 11.04 7.99
C ARG A 37 -3.08 11.56 6.56
N ILE A 38 -3.22 12.87 6.43
CA ILE A 38 -3.28 13.53 5.12
C ILE A 38 -1.85 13.80 4.64
N ARG A 39 -1.43 13.15 3.56
CA ARG A 39 -0.20 13.51 2.84
C ARG A 39 -0.38 13.43 1.34
N GLN A 40 0.45 14.17 0.62
CA GLN A 40 0.56 13.99 -0.81
C GLN A 40 1.26 12.66 -1.11
N THR A 41 0.76 11.94 -2.10
CA THR A 41 1.37 10.73 -2.65
C THR A 41 1.23 10.81 -4.16
N LYS A 42 2.21 10.26 -4.89
CA LYS A 42 2.24 10.29 -6.37
C LYS A 42 2.06 8.90 -6.98
N ASP A 43 1.71 7.95 -6.13
CA ASP A 43 1.69 6.53 -6.41
C ASP A 43 0.53 5.86 -5.70
N ALA A 44 0.11 4.73 -6.28
CA ALA A 44 -0.85 3.81 -5.71
C ALA A 44 -0.16 2.47 -5.48
N ASP A 45 -0.25 1.96 -4.26
CA ASP A 45 0.39 0.72 -3.87
C ASP A 45 -0.68 -0.34 -3.55
N PHE A 46 -0.55 -1.51 -4.17
CA PHE A 46 -1.41 -2.65 -3.92
C PHE A 46 -0.59 -3.84 -3.46
N LEU A 47 -1.16 -4.63 -2.56
CA LEU A 47 -0.65 -5.94 -2.18
C LEU A 47 -1.59 -7.02 -2.73
N ALA A 48 -1.07 -8.04 -3.41
CA ALA A 48 -1.90 -9.08 -4.02
C ALA A 48 -1.26 -10.48 -3.94
N LEU A 49 -2.10 -11.50 -3.79
CA LEU A 49 -1.71 -12.91 -3.88
C LEU A 49 -1.51 -13.29 -5.35
N ILE A 50 -0.30 -13.05 -5.85
CA ILE A 50 0.09 -13.29 -7.24
C ILE A 50 1.38 -14.12 -7.29
N GLU A 51 1.54 -14.92 -8.34
CA GLU A 51 2.79 -15.63 -8.63
C GLU A 51 3.40 -15.11 -9.94
N GLU A 52 4.66 -15.43 -10.20
CA GLU A 52 5.36 -14.89 -11.39
C GLU A 52 4.68 -15.26 -12.71
N ALA A 53 4.05 -16.43 -12.76
CA ALA A 53 3.27 -16.88 -13.91
C ALA A 53 2.07 -15.95 -14.23
N ASP A 54 1.64 -15.13 -13.27
CA ASP A 54 0.51 -14.23 -13.41
C ASP A 54 0.89 -12.84 -13.96
N PHE A 55 2.18 -12.51 -13.96
CA PHE A 55 2.62 -11.13 -14.21
C PHE A 55 2.24 -10.66 -15.62
N GLU A 56 2.46 -11.50 -16.63
CA GLU A 56 2.05 -11.19 -18.00
C GLU A 56 0.54 -11.06 -18.15
N ARG A 57 -0.25 -11.78 -17.36
CA ARG A 57 -1.71 -11.59 -17.36
C ARG A 57 -2.08 -10.22 -16.82
N ILE A 58 -1.50 -9.80 -15.69
CA ILE A 58 -1.74 -8.47 -15.11
C ILE A 58 -1.32 -7.36 -16.07
N PHE A 59 -0.15 -7.49 -16.72
CA PHE A 59 0.29 -6.50 -17.69
C PHE A 59 -0.66 -6.40 -18.89
N ARG A 60 -1.10 -7.53 -19.46
CA ARG A 60 -2.04 -7.50 -20.60
C ARG A 60 -3.35 -6.81 -20.26
N GLU A 61 -3.93 -7.10 -19.09
CA GLU A 61 -5.18 -6.47 -18.67
C GLU A 61 -5.00 -4.97 -18.36
N ALA A 62 -3.84 -4.59 -17.81
CA ALA A 62 -3.49 -3.19 -17.61
C ALA A 62 -3.33 -2.44 -18.95
N GLU A 63 -2.63 -3.03 -19.91
CA GLU A 63 -2.42 -2.49 -21.26
C GLU A 63 -3.75 -2.34 -22.02
N ALA A 64 -4.68 -3.29 -21.85
CA ALA A 64 -6.00 -3.25 -22.48
C ALA A 64 -6.86 -2.04 -22.05
N ILE A 65 -6.59 -1.47 -20.86
CA ILE A 65 -7.28 -0.27 -20.35
C ILE A 65 -6.42 1.00 -20.43
N GLY A 66 -5.30 0.95 -21.16
CA GLY A 66 -4.45 2.11 -21.42
C GLY A 66 -3.37 2.40 -20.37
N LEU A 67 -3.17 1.52 -19.38
CA LEU A 67 -1.99 1.59 -18.52
C LEU A 67 -0.74 1.10 -19.28
N ARG A 68 0.42 1.59 -18.89
CA ARG A 68 1.70 1.16 -19.46
C ARG A 68 2.50 0.38 -18.44
N ARG A 69 3.30 -0.59 -18.88
CA ARG A 69 4.38 -1.13 -18.03
C ARG A 69 5.43 -0.04 -17.82
N HIS A 70 6.08 -0.02 -16.65
CA HIS A 70 7.22 0.86 -16.48
C HIS A 70 8.33 0.52 -17.49
N PRO A 71 8.87 1.49 -18.25
CA PRO A 71 9.64 1.21 -19.47
C PRO A 71 10.94 0.44 -19.25
N THR A 72 11.59 0.64 -18.10
CA THR A 72 12.91 0.05 -17.80
C THR A 72 12.88 -0.95 -16.65
N ARG A 73 11.81 -0.94 -15.85
CA ARG A 73 11.70 -1.70 -14.59
C ARG A 73 10.25 -2.12 -14.35
N PRO A 74 9.65 -2.87 -15.29
CA PRO A 74 8.27 -3.32 -15.15
C PRO A 74 8.11 -4.32 -14.00
N VAL A 75 9.18 -5.07 -13.68
CA VAL A 75 9.26 -5.95 -12.51
C VAL A 75 10.52 -5.60 -11.72
N LEU A 76 10.36 -5.34 -10.43
CA LEU A 76 11.46 -5.13 -9.47
C LEU A 76 11.55 -6.36 -8.58
N ARG A 77 12.77 -6.86 -8.40
CA ARG A 77 13.07 -7.99 -7.51
C ARG A 77 14.00 -7.46 -6.43
N LEU A 78 13.44 -7.29 -5.25
CA LEU A 78 14.16 -6.95 -4.04
C LEU A 78 14.45 -8.25 -3.28
N GLU A 79 15.27 -8.17 -2.24
CA GLU A 79 15.66 -9.34 -1.44
C GLU A 79 14.45 -10.10 -0.89
N HIS A 80 13.39 -9.38 -0.50
CA HIS A 80 12.19 -9.94 0.11
C HIS A 80 10.89 -9.67 -0.66
N ASP A 81 10.93 -8.83 -1.70
CA ASP A 81 9.74 -8.37 -2.42
C ASP A 81 9.87 -8.52 -3.93
N ILE A 82 8.73 -8.80 -4.58
CA ILE A 82 8.58 -8.69 -6.03
C ILE A 82 7.48 -7.67 -6.31
N ILE A 83 7.77 -6.67 -7.13
CA ILE A 83 6.87 -5.54 -7.40
C ILE A 83 6.68 -5.42 -8.91
N LEU A 84 5.43 -5.45 -9.37
CA LEU A 84 5.07 -5.11 -10.74
C LEU A 84 4.75 -3.63 -10.78
N ARG A 85 5.30 -2.92 -11.76
CA ARG A 85 5.13 -1.48 -11.90
C ARG A 85 4.41 -1.12 -13.18
N LEU A 86 3.26 -0.50 -12.99
CA LEU A 86 2.44 0.10 -14.03
C LEU A 86 2.51 1.62 -13.94
N ILE A 87 2.21 2.28 -15.04
CA ILE A 87 2.11 3.73 -15.16
C ILE A 87 0.72 4.05 -15.71
N TYR A 88 -0.02 4.85 -14.97
CA TYR A 88 -1.16 5.59 -15.47
C TYR A 88 -0.66 6.95 -15.94
N GLU A 89 -1.06 7.40 -17.12
CA GLU A 89 -0.75 8.73 -17.62
C GLU A 89 -2.06 9.49 -17.81
N ASP A 90 -2.20 10.62 -17.11
CA ASP A 90 -3.38 11.45 -17.26
C ASP A 90 -3.44 12.04 -18.68
N PRO A 91 -4.52 11.80 -19.44
CA PRO A 91 -4.59 12.23 -20.84
C PRO A 91 -4.71 13.75 -21.01
N LYS A 92 -5.08 14.48 -19.96
CA LYS A 92 -5.31 15.93 -20.02
C LYS A 92 -4.05 16.73 -19.73
N PHE A 93 -3.23 16.24 -18.79
CA PHE A 93 -2.07 16.96 -18.28
C PHE A 93 -0.74 16.21 -18.50
N GLY A 94 -0.77 14.97 -18.98
CA GLY A 94 0.44 14.14 -19.17
C GLY A 94 1.12 13.77 -17.86
N ILE A 95 0.39 13.80 -16.74
CA ILE A 95 0.93 13.51 -15.42
C ILE A 95 0.94 11.99 -15.22
N GLU A 96 2.13 11.44 -14.98
CA GLU A 96 2.29 10.02 -14.69
C GLU A 96 2.04 9.73 -13.20
N VAL A 97 1.25 8.68 -12.94
CA VAL A 97 1.03 8.07 -11.63
C VAL A 97 1.59 6.66 -11.67
N ARG A 98 2.47 6.37 -10.71
CA ARG A 98 3.05 5.04 -10.56
C ARG A 98 2.10 4.14 -9.80
N ILE A 99 1.87 2.94 -10.30
CA ILE A 99 1.08 1.92 -9.63
C ILE A 99 1.99 0.73 -9.37
N ASP A 100 2.24 0.44 -8.10
CA ASP A 100 3.08 -0.69 -7.68
C ASP A 100 2.15 -1.82 -7.16
N VAL A 101 2.27 -3.01 -7.76
CA VAL A 101 1.59 -4.24 -7.31
C VAL A 101 2.64 -5.14 -6.66
N ILE A 102 2.63 -5.15 -5.34
CA ILE A 102 3.53 -5.93 -4.50
C ILE A 102 2.95 -7.35 -4.36
N ARG A 103 3.80 -8.35 -4.59
CA ARG A 103 3.45 -9.75 -4.36
C ARG A 103 3.38 -10.04 -2.86
N ALA A 104 2.24 -10.57 -2.40
CA ALA A 104 2.09 -11.16 -1.08
C ALA A 104 2.72 -12.56 -1.03
N GLY A 105 4.05 -12.59 -0.90
CA GLY A 105 4.84 -13.81 -0.98
C GLY A 105 5.07 -14.50 0.36
N ASP A 106 5.44 -13.73 1.36
CA ASP A 106 5.81 -14.19 2.70
C ASP A 106 4.60 -14.39 3.63
N ARG A 107 4.85 -14.88 4.84
CA ARG A 107 3.80 -15.17 5.83
C ARG A 107 3.01 -13.91 6.23
N PHE A 108 3.71 -12.80 6.47
CA PHE A 108 3.09 -11.57 6.96
C PHE A 108 2.28 -10.89 5.85
N SER A 109 2.82 -10.74 4.64
CA SER A 109 2.07 -10.13 3.54
C SER A 109 0.80 -10.93 3.17
N ARG A 110 0.84 -12.26 3.25
CA ARG A 110 -0.37 -13.10 3.11
C ARG A 110 -1.39 -12.87 4.23
N GLU A 111 -0.92 -12.64 5.46
CA GLU A 111 -1.77 -12.30 6.61
C GLU A 111 -2.43 -10.92 6.44
N VAL A 112 -1.69 -9.92 5.94
CA VAL A 112 -2.25 -8.61 5.57
C VAL A 112 -3.39 -8.78 4.55
N VAL A 113 -3.18 -9.59 3.51
CA VAL A 113 -4.23 -9.86 2.53
C VAL A 113 -5.45 -10.56 3.16
N ALA A 114 -5.25 -11.48 4.09
CA ALA A 114 -6.35 -12.16 4.78
C ALA A 114 -7.15 -11.21 5.68
N ARG A 115 -6.48 -10.29 6.38
CA ARG A 115 -7.10 -9.34 7.33
C ARG A 115 -7.72 -8.11 6.68
N ALA A 116 -7.37 -7.81 5.43
CA ALA A 116 -7.87 -6.63 4.72
C ALA A 116 -9.40 -6.60 4.64
N ARG A 117 -9.99 -5.42 4.85
CA ARG A 117 -11.45 -5.24 4.95
C ARG A 117 -11.98 -4.50 3.72
N ALA A 118 -13.17 -4.91 3.25
CA ALA A 118 -13.89 -4.14 2.24
C ALA A 118 -14.23 -2.76 2.80
N THR A 119 -13.74 -1.71 2.13
CA THR A 119 -13.84 -0.32 2.59
C THR A 119 -14.11 0.58 1.39
N GLU A 120 -14.98 1.56 1.56
CA GLU A 120 -15.17 2.60 0.55
C GLU A 120 -14.04 3.64 0.65
N VAL A 121 -13.23 3.70 -0.40
CA VAL A 121 -12.07 4.60 -0.53
C VAL A 121 -12.30 5.49 -1.74
N PHE A 122 -12.53 6.78 -1.49
CA PHE A 122 -12.79 7.80 -2.52
C PHE A 122 -13.86 7.39 -3.56
N GLY A 123 -14.99 6.84 -3.09
CA GLY A 123 -16.12 6.41 -3.93
C GLY A 123 -15.94 5.06 -4.61
N ILE A 124 -14.89 4.30 -4.26
CA ILE A 124 -14.64 2.94 -4.79
C ILE A 124 -14.65 1.96 -3.62
N SER A 125 -15.42 0.88 -3.74
CA SER A 125 -15.37 -0.23 -2.77
C SER A 125 -14.22 -1.18 -3.13
N LEU A 126 -13.20 -1.24 -2.27
CA LEU A 126 -12.02 -2.07 -2.45
C LEU A 126 -11.56 -2.67 -1.12
N ARG A 127 -10.60 -3.60 -1.14
CA ARG A 127 -10.01 -4.13 0.09
C ARG A 127 -8.90 -3.21 0.58
N LEU A 128 -8.97 -2.81 1.83
CA LEU A 128 -8.03 -1.92 2.50
C LEU A 128 -7.32 -2.69 3.61
N ALA A 129 -5.98 -2.57 3.70
CA ALA A 129 -5.22 -3.12 4.82
C ALA A 129 -5.66 -2.50 6.15
N THR A 130 -5.54 -3.26 7.25
CA THR A 130 -5.88 -2.74 8.58
C THR A 130 -4.88 -1.66 9.02
N CYS A 131 -5.26 -0.82 9.99
CA CYS A 131 -4.36 0.22 10.48
C CYS A 131 -3.08 -0.38 11.08
N GLU A 132 -3.21 -1.49 11.80
CA GLU A 132 -2.12 -2.24 12.40
C GLU A 132 -1.16 -2.78 11.32
N ASP A 133 -1.71 -3.35 10.26
CA ASP A 133 -0.91 -3.88 9.16
C ASP A 133 -0.19 -2.77 8.39
N LEU A 134 -0.84 -1.61 8.21
CA LEU A 134 -0.20 -0.43 7.61
C LEU A 134 0.96 0.09 8.48
N ILE A 135 0.81 0.13 9.81
CA ILE A 135 1.90 0.49 10.73
C ILE A 135 3.08 -0.46 10.55
N LEU A 136 2.84 -1.78 10.57
CA LEU A 136 3.91 -2.78 10.43
C LEU A 136 4.60 -2.72 9.07
N LEU A 137 3.84 -2.57 7.97
CA LEU A 137 4.40 -2.39 6.63
C LEU A 137 5.28 -1.14 6.54
N LYS A 138 4.92 -0.07 7.25
CA LYS A 138 5.70 1.16 7.30
C LYS A 138 7.00 1.02 8.09
N LEU A 139 6.93 0.37 9.25
CA LEU A 139 8.11 0.07 10.05
C LEU A 139 9.07 -0.86 9.29
N LEU A 140 8.56 -1.87 8.58
CA LEU A 140 9.39 -2.74 7.71
C LEU A 140 10.10 -1.97 6.60
N ALA A 141 9.43 -0.99 5.98
CA ALA A 141 10.04 -0.18 4.92
C ALA A 141 11.17 0.72 5.45
N GLY A 142 11.10 1.14 6.71
CA GLY A 142 12.22 1.74 7.46
C GLY A 142 12.70 3.12 6.99
N ARG A 143 12.12 3.71 5.94
CA ARG A 143 12.50 5.06 5.48
C ARG A 143 12.00 6.11 6.48
N PRO A 144 12.67 7.27 6.61
CA PRO A 144 12.23 8.33 7.54
C PRO A 144 10.76 8.74 7.37
N VAL A 145 10.29 8.81 6.12
CA VAL A 145 8.87 9.12 5.82
C VAL A 145 7.92 8.00 6.25
N ASP A 146 8.33 6.74 6.18
CA ASP A 146 7.49 5.62 6.61
C ASP A 146 7.42 5.53 8.13
N ARG A 147 8.53 5.79 8.82
CA ARG A 147 8.53 5.89 10.29
C ARG A 147 7.61 7.02 10.76
N ALA A 148 7.67 8.19 10.11
CA ALA A 148 6.74 9.26 10.38
C ALA A 148 5.29 8.82 10.10
N ASP A 149 5.01 8.13 8.98
CA ASP A 149 3.67 7.60 8.66
C ASP A 149 3.18 6.66 9.81
N ALA A 150 4.05 5.80 10.35
CA ALA A 150 3.71 4.90 11.45
C ALA A 150 3.38 5.65 12.76
N ILE A 151 4.17 6.67 13.12
CA ILE A 151 3.95 7.50 14.31
C ILE A 151 2.56 8.15 14.27
N ASP A 152 2.23 8.80 13.17
CA ASP A 152 0.92 9.45 13.00
C ASP A 152 -0.23 8.45 13.02
N LEU A 153 -0.07 7.29 12.35
CA LEU A 153 -1.09 6.25 12.38
C LEU A 153 -1.37 5.78 13.80
N ILE A 154 -0.32 5.62 14.62
CA ILE A 154 -0.46 5.29 16.04
C ILE A 154 -1.17 6.43 16.78
N GLY A 155 -0.72 7.67 16.61
CA GLY A 155 -1.28 8.84 17.29
C GLY A 155 -2.77 9.04 17.00
N PHE A 156 -3.18 8.95 15.72
CA PHE A 156 -4.56 9.17 15.31
C PHE A 156 -5.52 8.02 15.65
N ASN A 157 -5.01 6.80 15.82
CA ASN A 157 -5.84 5.60 15.95
C ASN A 157 -5.64 4.85 17.26
N ARG A 158 -4.89 5.39 18.22
CA ARG A 158 -4.44 4.72 19.45
C ARG A 158 -5.51 3.86 20.14
N ASP A 159 -6.69 4.44 20.37
CA ASP A 159 -7.78 3.78 21.10
C ASP A 159 -8.49 2.68 20.29
N ARG A 160 -8.27 2.64 18.98
CA ARG A 160 -8.88 1.68 18.05
C ARG A 160 -7.93 0.55 17.64
N LEU A 161 -6.65 0.67 17.96
CA LEU A 161 -5.63 -0.32 17.58
C LEU A 161 -5.76 -1.59 18.43
N GLU A 162 -5.72 -2.73 17.76
CA GLU A 162 -5.56 -4.05 18.37
C GLU A 162 -4.09 -4.26 18.81
N TRP A 163 -3.71 -3.64 19.92
CA TRP A 163 -2.33 -3.63 20.43
C TRP A 163 -1.71 -5.02 20.65
N SER A 164 -2.51 -6.01 21.04
CA SER A 164 -2.04 -7.39 21.22
C SER A 164 -1.57 -8.00 19.89
N TYR A 165 -2.32 -7.77 18.81
CA TYR A 165 -1.94 -8.16 17.45
C TYR A 165 -0.70 -7.40 17.01
N LEU A 166 -0.72 -6.07 17.11
CA LEU A 166 0.35 -5.20 16.63
C LEU A 166 1.70 -5.53 17.28
N ARG A 167 1.74 -5.67 18.62
CA ARG A 167 2.95 -6.06 19.36
C ARG A 167 3.37 -7.50 19.07
N GLY A 168 2.41 -8.42 18.95
CA GLY A 168 2.69 -9.82 18.63
C GLY A 168 3.31 -9.99 17.24
N ARG A 169 2.83 -9.26 16.24
CA ARG A 169 3.41 -9.28 14.89
C ARG A 169 4.73 -8.51 14.80
N ALA A 170 4.85 -7.36 15.48
CA ALA A 170 6.12 -6.64 15.54
C ALA A 170 7.25 -7.53 16.06
N ARG A 171 6.98 -8.37 17.07
CA ARG A 171 7.95 -9.36 17.56
C ARG A 171 8.35 -10.40 16.53
N ASP A 172 7.38 -11.00 15.85
CA ASP A 172 7.65 -11.98 14.80
C ASP A 172 8.49 -11.37 13.66
N LEU A 173 8.30 -10.07 13.40
CA LEU A 173 9.01 -9.31 12.37
C LEU A 173 10.30 -8.65 12.87
N LYS A 174 10.64 -8.77 14.16
CA LYS A 174 11.79 -8.11 14.82
C LYS A 174 11.75 -6.58 14.75
N LEU A 175 10.56 -6.00 14.87
CA LEU A 175 10.27 -4.56 14.88
C LEU A 175 9.87 -4.07 16.28
N ASP A 176 10.14 -4.85 17.34
CA ASP A 176 9.72 -4.51 18.71
C ASP A 176 10.25 -3.13 19.13
N SER A 177 11.52 -2.84 18.83
CA SER A 177 12.14 -1.56 19.12
C SER A 177 11.54 -0.43 18.28
N ASP A 178 11.35 -0.67 16.99
CA ASP A 178 10.81 0.35 16.07
C ASP A 178 9.38 0.73 16.44
N LEU A 179 8.56 -0.26 16.81
CA LEU A 179 7.19 -0.03 17.29
C LEU A 179 7.18 0.70 18.62
N ALA A 180 8.04 0.34 19.57
CA ALA A 180 8.12 0.99 20.88
C ALA A 180 8.54 2.47 20.75
N ASP A 181 9.50 2.75 19.86
CA ASP A 181 9.95 4.11 19.58
C ASP A 181 8.85 4.92 18.89
N ALA A 182 8.18 4.36 17.89
CA ALA A 182 7.06 5.02 17.23
C ALA A 182 5.87 5.27 18.20
N GLU A 183 5.56 4.32 19.09
CA GLU A 183 4.53 4.49 20.12
C GLU A 183 4.89 5.61 21.09
N ARG A 184 6.14 5.70 21.54
CA ARG A 184 6.59 6.77 22.44
C ARG A 184 6.47 8.13 21.77
N GLU A 185 6.99 8.28 20.56
CA GLU A 185 6.97 9.55 19.82
C GLU A 185 5.57 9.99 19.40
N SER A 186 4.65 9.04 19.17
CA SER A 186 3.25 9.38 18.88
C SER A 186 2.52 10.08 20.04
N GLN A 187 3.11 10.07 21.23
CA GLN A 187 2.56 10.69 22.44
C GLN A 187 3.22 12.03 22.78
N GLU A 188 4.30 12.39 22.08
CA GLU A 188 4.94 13.68 22.26
C GLU A 188 4.11 14.72 21.49
N GLU A 189 3.67 15.79 22.17
CA GLU A 189 3.01 16.89 21.47
C GLU A 189 3.98 17.45 20.42
N PRO A 190 3.52 17.76 19.19
CA PRO A 190 4.39 18.34 18.18
C PRO A 190 4.94 19.67 18.69
N THR A 191 6.26 19.71 18.90
CA THR A 191 7.01 20.92 19.30
C THR A 191 6.81 22.06 18.31
#